data_AF-A0A0L6W9V2-F1
#
_entry.id   AF-A0A0L6W9V2-F1
#
_cell.length_a   1.000
_cell.length_b   1.000
_cell.length_c   1.000
_cell.angle_alpha   90.00
_cell.angle_beta   90.00
_cell.angle_gamma   90.00
#
_symmetry.space_group_name_H-M   'P 1'
#
loop_
_entity.id
_entity.type
_entity.pdbx_description
1 polymer ?
#
loop_
_entity_poly.entity_id
_entity_poly.type
_entity_poly.pdbx_seq_one_letter_code
_entity_poly.pdbx_strand_id
1 'polypeptide(L)'
;MDFIGLESLPVEVIILPPSPGFRTEHHQLLYEVQLHALSESFPITSRHIYAVFQLSPASFRSQYLSGRAFARGPQDMASIFTKILRYPICTEEVVEHLVPLLAERGLDVKASRFDIPKRLFRSLAPKPGSIRWKEQEPPLLFLQYLFDSPGIPKPNVNSHGGYALTKAVHAKFIPLIRFLLDYGAEPQCKNCLAIFVAIRQKDLALVKLLIERDDSSYTDCLGTGKRKRRKLEDRVVVNSAMLKAAVKCDARDIVDYMAREKGCIPDMQTLHMMAK
;
A
#
# COMPACT_ATOMS: atom_id res chain seq x y z
N MET A 1 -56.02 -15.49 10.69
CA MET A 1 -56.34 -14.08 10.40
C MET A 1 -55.07 -13.28 10.54
N ASP A 2 -54.46 -13.07 9.37
CA ASP A 2 -53.71 -11.90 8.90
C ASP A 2 -52.39 -11.50 9.56
N PHE A 3 -51.30 -11.96 8.92
CA PHE A 3 -49.97 -11.32 8.93
C PHE A 3 -49.97 -10.16 7.92
N ILE A 4 -49.57 -8.98 8.39
CA ILE A 4 -49.48 -7.74 7.60
C ILE A 4 -48.12 -7.67 6.89
N GLY A 5 -48.18 -7.61 5.56
CA GLY A 5 -47.47 -6.66 4.68
C GLY A 5 -45.95 -6.52 4.78
N LEU A 6 -45.22 -7.31 3.98
CA LEU A 6 -43.91 -6.92 3.44
C LEU A 6 -44.13 -6.46 1.99
N GLU A 7 -44.16 -5.14 1.78
CA GLU A 7 -44.13 -4.54 0.45
C GLU A 7 -42.76 -4.74 -0.19
N SER A 8 -42.76 -5.46 -1.30
CA SER A 8 -41.66 -5.64 -2.23
C SER A 8 -41.45 -4.38 -3.06
N LEU A 9 -40.25 -3.78 -3.00
CA LEU A 9 -39.78 -2.85 -4.03
C LEU A 9 -38.97 -3.62 -5.08
N PRO A 10 -39.20 -3.39 -6.40
CA PRO A 10 -38.43 -4.04 -7.44
C PRO A 10 -37.09 -3.32 -7.62
N VAL A 11 -35.98 -4.05 -7.44
CA VAL A 11 -34.67 -3.61 -7.93
C VAL A 11 -34.59 -4.05 -9.38
N GLU A 12 -34.91 -3.15 -10.31
CA GLU A 12 -34.59 -3.33 -11.73
C GLU A 12 -33.06 -3.31 -11.89
N VAL A 13 -32.48 -4.51 -11.88
CA VAL A 13 -31.15 -4.73 -12.45
C VAL A 13 -31.33 -4.68 -13.96
N ILE A 14 -30.84 -3.61 -14.58
CA ILE A 14 -30.76 -3.50 -16.04
C ILE A 14 -29.79 -4.59 -16.53
N ILE A 15 -30.33 -5.74 -16.89
CA ILE A 15 -29.63 -6.81 -17.60
C ILE A 15 -29.68 -6.43 -19.08
N LEU A 16 -28.53 -6.01 -19.63
CA LEU A 16 -28.38 -5.81 -21.07
C LEU A 16 -28.63 -7.15 -21.79
N PRO A 17 -29.31 -7.15 -22.96
CA PRO A 17 -29.63 -8.38 -23.68
C PRO A 17 -28.36 -9.01 -24.30
N PRO A 18 -28.19 -10.34 -24.24
CA PRO A 18 -27.11 -11.02 -24.95
C PRO A 18 -27.36 -11.02 -26.46
N SER A 19 -26.35 -10.62 -27.23
CA SER A 19 -26.37 -10.61 -28.70
C SER A 19 -26.37 -12.04 -29.26
N PRO A 20 -27.04 -12.32 -30.40
CA PRO A 20 -27.17 -13.68 -30.92
C PRO A 20 -25.93 -14.10 -31.71
N GLY A 21 -25.28 -15.18 -31.27
CA GLY A 21 -24.15 -15.77 -31.97
C GLY A 21 -23.46 -16.84 -31.14
N PHE A 22 -24.10 -18.01 -30.96
CA PHE A 22 -23.58 -19.15 -30.21
C PHE A 22 -22.37 -19.79 -30.91
N ARG A 23 -21.21 -19.18 -30.73
CA ARG A 23 -19.91 -19.85 -30.60
C ARG A 23 -19.21 -19.26 -29.40
N THR A 24 -19.86 -19.32 -28.25
CA THR A 24 -19.26 -18.94 -26.98
C THR A 24 -18.15 -19.93 -26.68
N GLU A 25 -16.90 -19.49 -26.84
CA GLU A 25 -15.75 -20.21 -26.30
C GLU A 25 -16.03 -20.49 -24.82
N HIS A 26 -15.83 -21.72 -24.35
CA HIS A 26 -16.31 -22.19 -23.03
C HIS A 26 -15.90 -21.29 -21.84
N HIS A 27 -14.85 -20.49 -21.99
CA HIS A 27 -14.43 -19.50 -21.00
C HIS A 27 -15.39 -18.31 -20.84
N GLN A 28 -16.12 -17.91 -21.89
CA GLN A 28 -17.03 -16.76 -21.87
C GLN A 28 -18.22 -17.03 -20.96
N LEU A 29 -18.77 -18.25 -21.01
CA LEU A 29 -19.81 -18.69 -20.09
C LEU A 29 -19.32 -18.69 -18.63
N LEU A 30 -18.07 -19.12 -18.40
CA LEU A 30 -17.48 -19.06 -17.05
C LEU A 30 -17.34 -17.62 -16.56
N TYR A 31 -17.00 -16.68 -17.44
CA TYR A 31 -16.96 -15.26 -17.12
C TYR A 31 -18.35 -14.71 -16.74
N GLU A 32 -19.38 -15.00 -17.54
CA GLU A 32 -20.76 -14.56 -17.26
C GLU A 32 -21.26 -15.11 -15.92
N VAL A 33 -21.06 -16.41 -15.67
CA VAL A 33 -21.42 -17.05 -14.39
C VAL A 33 -20.71 -16.35 -13.23
N GLN A 34 -19.43 -16.02 -13.37
CA GLN A 34 -18.67 -15.37 -12.30
C GLN A 34 -19.06 -13.91 -12.07
N LEU A 35 -19.39 -13.16 -13.14
CA LEU A 35 -19.89 -11.79 -13.02
C LEU A 35 -21.27 -11.73 -12.39
N HIS A 36 -22.12 -12.73 -12.62
CA HIS A 36 -23.42 -12.83 -11.98
C HIS A 36 -23.32 -13.32 -10.53
N ALA A 37 -22.55 -14.37 -10.28
CA ALA A 37 -22.43 -14.97 -8.95
C ALA A 37 -21.59 -14.14 -7.99
N LEU A 38 -20.63 -13.36 -8.51
CA LEU A 38 -19.72 -12.53 -7.73
C LEU A 38 -19.02 -13.30 -6.59
N SER A 39 -18.75 -14.60 -6.77
CA SER A 39 -18.26 -15.48 -5.70
C SER A 39 -16.73 -15.48 -5.59
N GLU A 40 -16.17 -15.34 -4.38
CA GLU A 40 -14.71 -15.52 -4.16
C GLU A 40 -14.27 -16.97 -4.32
N SER A 41 -15.17 -17.92 -4.04
CA SER A 41 -14.84 -19.33 -3.99
C SER A 41 -14.95 -20.01 -5.35
N PHE A 42 -15.64 -19.43 -6.32
CA PHE A 42 -15.84 -20.08 -7.61
C PHE A 42 -14.52 -20.37 -8.36
N PRO A 43 -13.55 -19.45 -8.45
CA PRO A 43 -12.28 -19.73 -9.11
C PRO A 43 -11.45 -20.85 -8.46
N ILE A 44 -11.65 -21.13 -7.17
CA ILE A 44 -10.88 -22.14 -6.43
C ILE A 44 -11.53 -23.52 -6.43
N THR A 45 -12.74 -23.67 -6.99
CA THR A 45 -13.45 -24.96 -7.05
C THR A 45 -12.76 -26.00 -7.94
N SER A 46 -12.02 -25.57 -8.95
CA SER A 46 -11.32 -26.45 -9.90
C SER A 46 -10.03 -25.79 -10.40
N ARG A 47 -8.98 -26.60 -10.62
CA ARG A 47 -7.71 -26.14 -11.21
C ARG A 47 -7.91 -25.55 -12.61
N HIS A 48 -8.81 -26.14 -13.41
CA HIS A 48 -9.10 -25.65 -14.75
C HIS A 48 -9.79 -24.28 -14.70
N ILE A 49 -10.80 -24.15 -13.84
CA ILE A 49 -11.52 -22.88 -13.64
C ILE A 49 -10.57 -21.80 -13.11
N TYR A 50 -9.70 -22.15 -12.17
CA TYR A 50 -8.66 -21.27 -11.67
C TYR A 50 -7.74 -20.76 -12.79
N ALA A 51 -7.29 -21.65 -13.68
CA ALA A 51 -6.43 -21.30 -14.80
C ALA A 51 -7.14 -20.36 -15.79
N VAL A 52 -8.42 -20.60 -16.09
CA VAL A 52 -9.25 -19.73 -16.94
C VAL A 52 -9.29 -18.31 -16.36
N PHE A 53 -9.59 -18.17 -15.07
CA PHE A 53 -9.65 -16.84 -14.44
C PHE A 53 -8.27 -16.19 -14.26
N GLN A 54 -7.20 -16.95 -14.09
CA GLN A 54 -5.84 -16.43 -14.07
C GLN A 54 -5.41 -15.83 -15.42
N LEU A 55 -5.96 -16.32 -16.53
CA LEU A 55 -5.72 -15.82 -17.89
C LEU A 55 -6.78 -14.81 -18.35
N SER A 56 -7.75 -14.47 -17.50
CA SER A 56 -8.82 -13.54 -17.86
C SER A 56 -8.31 -12.14 -18.20
N PRO A 57 -8.96 -11.42 -19.15
CA PRO A 57 -8.55 -10.07 -19.53
C PRO A 57 -8.77 -9.05 -18.39
N ALA A 58 -8.03 -7.94 -18.43
CA ALA A 58 -8.14 -6.87 -17.44
C ALA A 58 -9.54 -6.26 -17.38
N SER A 59 -10.24 -6.15 -18.52
CA SER A 59 -11.64 -5.72 -18.61
C SER A 59 -12.57 -6.60 -17.76
N PHE A 60 -12.48 -7.92 -17.89
CA PHE A 60 -13.25 -8.86 -17.07
C PHE A 60 -12.94 -8.69 -15.58
N ARG A 61 -11.66 -8.62 -15.20
CA ARG A 61 -11.25 -8.45 -13.80
C ARG A 61 -11.78 -7.14 -13.23
N SER A 62 -11.75 -6.06 -13.99
CA SER A 62 -12.26 -4.75 -13.56
C SER A 62 -13.78 -4.77 -13.34
N GLN A 63 -14.55 -5.42 -14.22
CA GLN A 63 -16.00 -5.60 -14.06
C GLN A 63 -16.33 -6.44 -12.83
N TYR A 64 -15.62 -7.55 -12.63
CA TYR A 64 -15.77 -8.38 -11.45
C TYR A 64 -15.49 -7.57 -10.17
N LEU A 65 -14.36 -6.86 -10.10
CA LEU A 65 -13.99 -6.05 -8.94
C LEU A 65 -15.00 -4.93 -8.66
N SER A 66 -15.50 -4.27 -9.72
CA SER A 66 -16.57 -3.28 -9.61
C SER A 66 -17.83 -3.92 -9.04
N GLY A 67 -18.35 -4.99 -9.65
CA GLY A 67 -19.52 -5.72 -9.15
C GLY A 67 -19.38 -6.12 -7.68
N ARG A 68 -18.20 -6.61 -7.28
CA ARG A 68 -17.86 -6.95 -5.90
C ARG A 68 -17.88 -5.78 -4.93
N ALA A 69 -17.43 -4.62 -5.37
CA ALA A 69 -17.43 -3.43 -4.54
C ALA A 69 -18.85 -2.93 -4.28
N PHE A 70 -19.72 -2.94 -5.29
CA PHE A 70 -21.11 -2.47 -5.18
C PHE A 70 -22.06 -3.46 -4.50
N ALA A 71 -21.81 -4.77 -4.59
CA ALA A 71 -22.66 -5.79 -3.99
C ALA A 71 -22.77 -5.73 -2.45
N ARG A 72 -21.85 -5.01 -1.77
CA ARG A 72 -21.82 -4.88 -0.30
C ARG A 72 -22.63 -3.70 0.26
N GLY A 73 -23.35 -2.96 -0.60
CA GLY A 73 -24.26 -1.88 -0.20
C GLY A 73 -23.63 -0.47 -0.14
N PRO A 74 -24.46 0.59 0.00
CA PRO A 74 -24.08 1.99 -0.19
C PRO A 74 -23.31 2.63 0.97
N GLN A 75 -23.31 2.02 2.15
CA GLN A 75 -22.76 2.60 3.39
C GLN A 75 -21.24 2.83 3.38
N ASP A 76 -20.54 2.33 2.36
CA ASP A 76 -19.09 2.17 2.44
C ASP A 76 -18.41 2.48 1.09
N MET A 77 -19.05 3.38 0.31
CA MET A 77 -18.64 3.86 -1.00
C MET A 77 -17.31 4.63 -0.94
N ALA A 78 -17.08 5.37 0.15
CA ALA A 78 -15.84 6.11 0.36
C ALA A 78 -14.59 5.21 0.43
N SER A 79 -14.74 3.94 0.82
CA SER A 79 -13.65 2.97 0.94
C SER A 79 -13.59 1.94 -0.20
N ILE A 80 -14.42 2.10 -1.24
CA ILE A 80 -14.51 1.13 -2.35
C ILE A 80 -13.17 0.91 -3.03
N PHE A 81 -12.43 1.98 -3.31
CA PHE A 81 -11.14 1.85 -3.97
C PHE A 81 -10.13 1.08 -3.11
N THR A 82 -10.11 1.35 -1.78
CA THR A 82 -9.32 0.55 -0.83
C THR A 82 -9.70 -0.93 -0.86
N LYS A 83 -11.00 -1.26 -0.95
CA LYS A 83 -11.46 -2.66 -1.00
C LYS A 83 -11.03 -3.33 -2.29
N ILE A 84 -11.15 -2.65 -3.42
CA ILE A 84 -10.75 -3.19 -4.73
C ILE A 84 -9.25 -3.46 -4.74
N LEU A 85 -8.46 -2.52 -4.23
CA LEU A 85 -7.03 -2.71 -4.04
C LEU A 85 -6.71 -3.84 -3.04
N ARG A 86 -7.64 -4.44 -2.27
CA ARG A 86 -7.30 -5.64 -1.47
C ARG A 86 -7.18 -6.90 -2.33
N TYR A 87 -7.69 -6.89 -3.56
CA TYR A 87 -7.63 -8.04 -4.44
C TYR A 87 -6.27 -8.12 -5.15
N PRO A 88 -5.62 -9.29 -5.20
CA PRO A 88 -4.34 -9.46 -5.89
C PRO A 88 -4.48 -9.33 -7.42
N ILE A 89 -5.68 -9.57 -7.95
CA ILE A 89 -5.99 -9.40 -9.38
C ILE A 89 -6.07 -7.93 -9.83
N CYS A 90 -5.98 -6.97 -8.91
CA CYS A 90 -5.97 -5.54 -9.22
C CYS A 90 -4.53 -5.10 -9.54
N THR A 91 -4.22 -5.06 -10.85
CA THR A 91 -2.98 -4.56 -11.46
C THR A 91 -3.19 -3.19 -12.10
N GLU A 92 -2.14 -2.58 -12.65
CA GLU A 92 -2.19 -1.32 -13.40
C GLU A 92 -3.24 -1.31 -14.51
N GLU A 93 -3.16 -2.27 -15.44
CA GLU A 93 -4.14 -2.46 -16.52
C GLU A 93 -5.59 -2.58 -16.00
N VAL A 94 -5.77 -3.27 -14.87
CA VAL A 94 -7.11 -3.42 -14.27
C VAL A 94 -7.61 -2.10 -13.71
N VAL A 95 -6.73 -1.28 -13.13
CA VAL A 95 -7.09 0.05 -12.64
C VAL A 95 -7.49 0.98 -13.80
N GLU A 96 -6.79 0.92 -14.94
CA GLU A 96 -7.15 1.69 -16.14
C GLU A 96 -8.58 1.43 -16.61
N HIS A 97 -8.99 0.17 -16.66
CA HIS A 97 -10.37 -0.19 -17.01
C HIS A 97 -11.38 0.06 -15.88
N LEU A 98 -10.92 0.01 -14.63
CA LEU A 98 -11.79 0.15 -13.46
C LEU A 98 -12.24 1.60 -13.24
N VAL A 99 -11.34 2.59 -13.40
CA VAL A 99 -11.66 4.00 -13.10
C VAL A 99 -12.86 4.51 -13.91
N PRO A 100 -12.94 4.31 -15.25
CA PRO A 100 -14.13 4.66 -16.03
C PRO A 100 -15.40 3.94 -15.53
N LEU A 101 -15.31 2.63 -15.26
CA LEU A 101 -16.45 1.83 -14.78
C LEU A 101 -16.98 2.31 -13.42
N LEU A 102 -16.13 2.82 -12.54
CA LEU A 102 -16.56 3.40 -11.27
C LEU A 102 -17.23 4.76 -11.46
N ALA A 103 -16.70 5.58 -12.36
CA ALA A 103 -17.28 6.90 -12.69
C ALA A 103 -18.67 6.77 -13.33
N GLU A 104 -18.86 5.81 -14.25
CA GLU A 104 -20.17 5.51 -14.86
C GLU A 104 -21.23 5.11 -13.83
N ARG A 105 -20.81 4.49 -12.72
CA ARG A 105 -21.68 4.09 -11.61
C ARG A 105 -21.91 5.20 -10.58
N GLY A 106 -21.56 6.44 -10.91
CA GLY A 106 -21.80 7.63 -10.08
C GLY A 106 -20.82 7.80 -8.93
N LEU A 107 -19.69 7.06 -8.92
CA LEU A 107 -18.69 7.15 -7.86
C LEU A 107 -17.68 8.24 -8.23
N ASP A 108 -17.66 9.33 -7.46
CA ASP A 108 -16.61 10.33 -7.60
C ASP A 108 -15.30 9.78 -7.01
N VAL A 109 -14.53 9.13 -7.89
CA VAL A 109 -13.23 8.56 -7.54
C VAL A 109 -12.29 9.65 -7.02
N LYS A 110 -12.36 10.89 -7.52
CA LYS A 110 -11.45 11.98 -7.12
C LYS A 110 -11.71 12.51 -5.71
N ALA A 111 -12.97 12.50 -5.27
CA ALA A 111 -13.34 12.91 -3.93
C ALA A 111 -13.11 11.81 -2.86
N SER A 112 -12.90 10.58 -3.30
CA SER A 112 -12.74 9.43 -2.40
C SER A 112 -11.38 9.44 -1.71
N ARG A 113 -11.34 9.10 -0.42
CA ARG A 113 -10.06 8.83 0.27
C ARG A 113 -9.82 7.33 0.22
N PHE A 114 -8.60 6.89 -0.09
CA PHE A 114 -8.29 5.47 0.02
C PHE A 114 -6.95 5.20 0.69
N ASP A 115 -6.95 4.11 1.44
CA ASP A 115 -5.80 3.58 2.15
C ASP A 115 -5.04 2.57 1.29
N ILE A 116 -3.71 2.55 1.43
CA ILE A 116 -2.85 1.56 0.78
C ILE A 116 -2.97 0.22 1.52
N PRO A 117 -3.38 -0.86 0.84
CA PRO A 117 -3.59 -2.15 1.49
C PRO A 117 -2.28 -2.83 1.87
N LYS A 118 -2.26 -3.46 3.05
CA LYS A 118 -1.10 -4.20 3.59
C LYS A 118 -0.56 -5.28 2.64
N ARG A 119 -1.39 -5.83 1.73
CA ARG A 119 -1.00 -6.90 0.80
C ARG A 119 0.18 -6.51 -0.07
N LEU A 120 0.26 -5.24 -0.51
CA LEU A 120 1.32 -4.74 -1.40
C LEU A 120 2.70 -4.88 -0.75
N PHE A 121 2.76 -4.86 0.57
CA PHE A 121 3.99 -4.92 1.35
C PHE A 121 4.18 -6.28 2.04
N ARG A 122 3.27 -7.25 1.85
CA ARG A 122 3.33 -8.54 2.57
C ARG A 122 4.47 -9.42 2.08
N SER A 123 4.78 -9.36 0.79
CA SER A 123 5.88 -10.10 0.16
C SER A 123 7.26 -9.47 0.39
N LEU A 124 7.32 -8.26 0.97
CA LEU A 124 8.60 -7.59 1.24
C LEU A 124 9.36 -8.31 2.36
N ALA A 125 10.47 -8.92 1.97
CA ALA A 125 11.41 -9.57 2.86
C ALA A 125 12.83 -9.05 2.59
N PRO A 126 13.74 -9.07 3.58
CA PRO A 126 15.15 -8.80 3.34
C PRO A 126 15.69 -9.76 2.26
N LYS A 127 16.34 -9.22 1.23
CA LYS A 127 17.00 -10.05 0.22
C LYS A 127 18.30 -10.62 0.81
N PRO A 128 18.59 -11.92 0.61
CA PRO A 128 19.85 -12.50 1.07
C PRO A 128 21.03 -11.95 0.25
N GLY A 129 22.14 -11.64 0.93
CA GLY A 129 23.38 -11.16 0.31
C GLY A 129 23.39 -9.66 -0.04
N SER A 130 24.32 -9.23 -0.90
CA SER A 130 24.50 -7.83 -1.33
C SER A 130 23.45 -7.35 -2.36
N ILE A 131 22.40 -8.14 -2.61
CA ILE A 131 21.37 -7.81 -3.62
C ILE A 131 20.47 -6.71 -3.06
N ARG A 132 20.57 -5.53 -3.65
CA ARG A 132 19.76 -4.37 -3.31
C ARG A 132 18.47 -4.34 -4.12
N TRP A 133 17.40 -3.85 -3.51
CA TRP A 133 16.16 -3.55 -4.20
C TRP A 133 16.37 -2.46 -5.26
N LYS A 134 15.76 -2.64 -6.43
CA LYS A 134 15.80 -1.67 -7.53
C LYS A 134 14.52 -0.87 -7.62
N GLU A 135 14.56 0.25 -8.34
CA GLU A 135 13.39 1.11 -8.55
C GLU A 135 12.28 0.44 -9.37
N GLN A 136 12.65 -0.45 -10.30
CA GLN A 136 11.70 -1.17 -11.14
C GLN A 136 11.05 -2.39 -10.44
N GLU A 137 11.33 -2.63 -9.16
CA GLU A 137 10.81 -3.81 -8.48
C GLU A 137 9.48 -3.55 -7.78
N PRO A 138 8.56 -4.53 -7.76
CA PRO A 138 7.31 -4.40 -7.01
C PRO A 138 7.60 -4.28 -5.50
N PRO A 139 6.79 -3.52 -4.75
CA PRO A 139 5.56 -2.86 -5.18
C PRO A 139 5.75 -1.43 -5.73
N LEU A 140 6.99 -0.96 -5.93
CA LEU A 140 7.25 0.46 -6.17
C LEU A 140 6.66 0.98 -7.48
N LEU A 141 6.82 0.26 -8.60
CA LEU A 141 6.23 0.66 -9.90
C LEU A 141 4.71 0.83 -9.82
N PHE A 142 4.02 -0.14 -9.22
CA PHE A 142 2.57 -0.06 -9.07
C PHE A 142 2.15 1.10 -8.15
N LEU A 143 2.96 1.41 -7.13
CA LEU A 143 2.72 2.57 -6.28
C LEU A 143 2.94 3.88 -7.05
N GLN A 144 4.01 4.02 -7.83
CA GLN A 144 4.21 5.20 -8.69
C GLN A 144 3.00 5.43 -9.58
N TYR A 145 2.56 4.38 -10.28
CA TYR A 145 1.34 4.45 -11.10
C TYR A 145 0.13 4.95 -10.29
N LEU A 146 -0.14 4.39 -9.11
CA LEU A 146 -1.28 4.81 -8.28
C LEU A 146 -1.21 6.27 -7.78
N PHE A 147 0.00 6.79 -7.52
CA PHE A 147 0.17 8.16 -7.02
C PHE A 147 0.24 9.22 -8.13
N ASP A 148 0.74 8.84 -9.30
CA ASP A 148 0.93 9.73 -10.45
C ASP A 148 -0.26 9.73 -11.41
N SER A 149 -1.14 8.71 -11.33
CA SER A 149 -2.29 8.55 -12.22
C SER A 149 -3.30 9.72 -12.10
N PRO A 150 -3.55 10.46 -13.20
CA PRO A 150 -4.55 11.51 -13.20
C PRO A 150 -5.95 10.90 -13.08
N GLY A 151 -6.70 11.28 -12.04
CA GLY A 151 -8.06 10.79 -11.80
C GLY A 151 -8.18 9.83 -10.62
N ILE A 152 -7.07 9.38 -10.06
CA ILE A 152 -7.02 8.63 -8.81
C ILE A 152 -6.59 9.60 -7.69
N PRO A 153 -7.31 9.66 -6.56
CA PRO A 153 -6.92 10.50 -5.45
C PRO A 153 -5.64 9.95 -4.80
N LYS A 154 -4.83 10.82 -4.19
CA LYS A 154 -3.59 10.35 -3.57
C LYS A 154 -3.91 9.43 -2.37
N PRO A 155 -3.37 8.21 -2.32
CA PRO A 155 -3.61 7.33 -1.19
C PRO A 155 -3.02 7.87 0.10
N ASN A 156 -3.64 7.51 1.22
CA ASN A 156 -3.08 7.75 2.53
C ASN A 156 -1.87 6.82 2.78
N VAL A 157 -0.66 7.40 2.81
CA VAL A 157 0.60 6.66 2.99
C VAL A 157 0.77 6.13 4.43
N ASN A 158 0.17 6.82 5.40
CA ASN A 158 0.25 6.49 6.82
C ASN A 158 -0.82 5.48 7.27
N SER A 159 -1.59 4.94 6.31
CA SER A 159 -2.56 3.88 6.51
C SER A 159 -2.01 2.73 7.36
N HIS A 160 -2.89 2.19 8.21
CA HIS A 160 -2.55 1.10 9.13
C HIS A 160 -1.39 1.42 10.09
N GLY A 161 -1.20 2.70 10.45
CA GLY A 161 -0.18 3.15 11.38
C GLY A 161 1.23 3.02 10.79
N GLY A 162 1.44 3.47 9.55
CA GLY A 162 2.76 3.47 8.90
C GLY A 162 3.29 2.07 8.58
N TYR A 163 2.40 1.10 8.33
CA TYR A 163 2.79 -0.28 8.02
C TYR A 163 3.66 -0.37 6.76
N ALA A 164 3.34 0.43 5.73
CA ALA A 164 4.10 0.51 4.49
C ALA A 164 5.57 0.87 4.74
N LEU A 165 5.80 1.97 5.46
CA LEU A 165 7.15 2.44 5.81
C LEU A 165 7.90 1.42 6.68
N THR A 166 7.23 0.88 7.70
CA THR A 166 7.83 -0.15 8.58
C THR A 166 8.27 -1.39 7.79
N LYS A 167 7.48 -1.84 6.83
CA LYS A 167 7.83 -2.99 5.98
C LYS A 167 8.92 -2.68 4.97
N ALA A 168 8.92 -1.50 4.38
CA ALA A 168 9.98 -1.05 3.48
C ALA A 168 11.34 -0.99 4.21
N VAL A 169 11.35 -0.45 5.44
CA VAL A 169 12.52 -0.44 6.34
C VAL A 169 12.96 -1.85 6.69
N HIS A 170 12.03 -2.73 7.07
CA HIS A 170 12.35 -4.13 7.37
C HIS A 170 13.06 -4.81 6.18
N ALA A 171 12.60 -4.57 4.95
CA ALA A 171 13.17 -5.15 3.73
C ALA A 171 14.42 -4.43 3.21
N LYS A 172 14.85 -3.32 3.83
CA LYS A 172 15.92 -2.43 3.35
C LYS A 172 15.70 -1.92 1.91
N PHE A 173 14.44 -1.68 1.55
CA PHE A 173 14.09 -1.17 0.22
C PHE A 173 14.25 0.35 0.18
N ILE A 174 15.48 0.84 0.03
CA ILE A 174 15.81 2.27 0.09
C ILE A 174 15.00 3.13 -0.90
N PRO A 175 14.88 2.79 -2.20
CA PRO A 175 14.03 3.57 -3.12
C PRO A 175 12.58 3.71 -2.65
N LEU A 176 11.99 2.62 -2.16
CA LEU A 176 10.62 2.64 -1.64
C LEU A 176 10.50 3.48 -0.36
N ILE A 177 11.49 3.46 0.52
CA ILE A 177 11.49 4.29 1.74
C ILE A 177 11.51 5.77 1.37
N ARG A 178 12.38 6.16 0.43
CA ARG A 178 12.44 7.55 -0.07
C ARG A 178 11.13 7.98 -0.71
N PHE A 179 10.59 7.15 -1.61
CA PHE A 179 9.27 7.38 -2.22
C PHE A 179 8.21 7.61 -1.15
N LEU A 180 8.08 6.73 -0.15
CA LEU A 180 7.08 6.88 0.91
C LEU A 180 7.29 8.17 1.71
N LEU A 181 8.52 8.51 2.10
CA LEU A 181 8.84 9.72 2.87
C LEU A 181 8.56 11.02 2.12
N ASP A 182 8.71 11.01 0.80
CA ASP A 182 8.41 12.14 -0.08
C ASP A 182 6.91 12.36 -0.23
N TYR A 183 6.15 11.27 -0.30
CA TYR A 183 4.69 11.30 -0.31
C TYR A 183 4.07 11.50 1.08
N GLY A 184 4.86 11.88 2.08
CA GLY A 184 4.38 12.26 3.41
C GLY A 184 4.26 11.12 4.42
N ALA A 185 4.97 10.01 4.22
CA ALA A 185 5.04 8.98 5.24
C ALA A 185 5.70 9.52 6.52
N GLU A 186 5.03 9.32 7.64
CA GLU A 186 5.49 9.77 8.94
C GLU A 186 6.22 8.63 9.67
N PRO A 187 7.53 8.76 9.91
CA PRO A 187 8.31 7.76 10.65
C PRO A 187 7.86 7.62 12.12
N GLN A 188 7.10 8.57 12.66
CA GLN A 188 6.58 8.55 14.03
C GLN A 188 5.40 7.58 14.23
N CYS A 189 4.81 7.11 13.13
CA CYS A 189 3.69 6.18 13.15
C CYS A 189 3.96 4.96 14.05
N LYS A 190 2.95 4.59 14.85
CA LYS A 190 2.99 3.44 15.76
C LYS A 190 4.21 3.49 16.69
N ASN A 191 4.37 4.60 17.41
CA ASN A 191 5.46 4.83 18.37
C ASN A 191 6.85 4.69 17.74
N CYS A 192 7.04 5.28 16.55
CA CYS A 192 8.31 5.24 15.81
C CYS A 192 8.80 3.82 15.47
N LEU A 193 7.89 2.87 15.23
CA LEU A 193 8.25 1.46 15.02
C LEU A 193 9.26 1.26 13.88
N ALA A 194 9.15 2.05 12.80
CA ALA A 194 10.09 2.03 11.68
C ALA A 194 11.53 2.30 12.15
N ILE A 195 11.73 3.30 13.02
CA ILE A 195 13.04 3.64 13.56
C ILE A 195 13.57 2.51 14.45
N PHE A 196 12.73 1.94 15.31
CA PHE A 196 13.13 0.79 16.14
C PHE A 196 13.55 -0.43 15.30
N VAL A 197 12.89 -0.68 14.17
CA VAL A 197 13.31 -1.74 13.24
C VAL A 197 14.70 -1.43 12.66
N ALA A 198 14.96 -0.19 12.24
CA ALA A 198 16.27 0.21 11.72
C ALA A 198 17.39 0.09 12.79
N ILE A 199 17.12 0.49 14.03
CA ILE A 199 18.06 0.33 15.17
C ILE A 199 18.39 -1.15 15.39
N ARG A 200 17.39 -2.03 15.39
CA ARG A 200 17.60 -3.49 15.56
C ARG A 200 18.43 -4.09 14.43
N GLN A 201 18.37 -3.51 13.23
CA GLN A 201 19.19 -3.90 12.09
C GLN A 201 20.61 -3.31 12.13
N LYS A 202 20.93 -2.47 13.14
CA LYS A 202 22.20 -1.75 13.30
C LYS A 202 22.58 -0.95 12.05
N ASP A 203 21.60 -0.34 11.40
CA ASP A 203 21.80 0.37 10.14
C ASP A 203 21.73 1.89 10.36
N LEU A 204 22.88 2.51 10.65
CA LEU A 204 22.96 3.95 10.91
C LEU A 204 22.47 4.77 9.73
N ALA A 205 22.79 4.38 8.49
CA ALA A 205 22.38 5.10 7.29
C ALA A 205 20.84 5.14 7.18
N LEU A 206 20.19 4.02 7.50
CA LEU A 206 18.73 3.93 7.51
C LEU A 206 18.10 4.76 8.64
N VAL A 207 18.73 4.79 9.82
CA VAL A 207 18.28 5.63 10.94
C VAL A 207 18.40 7.12 10.59
N LYS A 208 19.52 7.55 9.99
CA LYS A 208 19.69 8.92 9.50
C LYS A 208 18.62 9.28 8.46
N LEU A 209 18.37 8.39 7.48
CA LEU A 209 17.34 8.59 6.45
C LEU A 209 15.92 8.81 7.03
N LEU A 210 15.59 8.14 8.15
CA LEU A 210 14.27 8.25 8.77
C LEU A 210 14.13 9.48 9.69
N ILE A 211 15.22 9.91 10.33
CA ILE A 211 15.22 11.02 11.29
C ILE A 211 15.45 12.35 10.57
N GLU A 212 16.41 12.41 9.67
CA GLU A 212 16.81 13.62 8.98
C GLU A 212 15.86 13.90 7.80
N ARG A 213 15.61 15.19 7.51
CA ARG A 213 15.03 15.59 6.23
C ARG A 213 16.16 15.71 5.22
N ASP A 214 16.27 14.73 4.33
CA ASP A 214 17.09 14.88 3.13
C ASP A 214 16.40 15.84 2.14
N ASP A 215 17.17 16.81 1.61
CA ASP A 215 16.75 17.68 0.50
C ASP A 215 16.63 16.93 -0.82
N SER A 216 17.20 15.71 -0.92
CA SER A 216 17.10 14.90 -2.13
C SER A 216 15.72 14.25 -2.18
N SER A 217 14.79 14.87 -2.91
CA SER A 217 13.55 14.18 -3.21
C SER A 217 13.82 12.99 -4.13
N TYR A 218 13.05 11.93 -3.96
CA TYR A 218 12.82 10.85 -4.90
C TYR A 218 12.47 11.38 -6.32
N THR A 219 11.80 12.52 -6.44
CA THR A 219 11.55 13.15 -7.74
C THR A 219 12.82 13.77 -8.36
N ASP A 220 13.74 14.27 -7.54
CA ASP A 220 15.02 14.85 -8.01
C ASP A 220 16.02 13.76 -8.47
N CYS A 221 15.88 12.51 -8.03
CA CYS A 221 16.71 11.43 -8.58
C CYS A 221 16.28 10.96 -9.98
N LEU A 222 15.13 11.41 -10.48
CA LEU A 222 14.63 11.16 -11.84
C LEU A 222 14.90 12.32 -12.82
N GLY A 223 15.37 13.49 -12.36
CA GLY A 223 15.54 14.68 -13.21
C GLY A 223 16.59 15.68 -12.68
N THR A 224 17.40 16.20 -13.60
CA THR A 224 18.60 17.03 -13.37
C THR A 224 18.39 18.28 -12.51
N GLY A 225 19.06 18.36 -11.35
CA GLY A 225 19.27 19.62 -10.65
C GLY A 225 19.97 19.50 -9.31
N LYS A 226 21.25 19.87 -9.23
CA LYS A 226 21.95 20.06 -7.95
C LYS A 226 21.38 21.29 -7.22
N ARG A 227 20.41 21.10 -6.32
CA ARG A 227 19.98 22.15 -5.38
C ARG A 227 20.90 22.20 -4.16
N LYS A 228 21.22 23.41 -3.70
CA LYS A 228 22.03 23.65 -2.49
C LYS A 228 21.27 23.12 -1.27
N ARG A 229 21.94 22.26 -0.51
CA ARG A 229 21.41 21.67 0.73
C ARG A 229 21.08 22.77 1.74
N ARG A 230 19.81 22.93 2.11
CA ARG A 230 19.39 23.78 3.22
C ARG A 230 19.14 22.83 4.38
N LYS A 231 19.69 23.09 5.56
CA LYS A 231 19.40 22.26 6.73
C LYS A 231 17.91 22.42 7.09
N LEU A 232 17.07 21.49 6.65
CA LEU A 232 15.72 21.34 7.17
C LEU A 232 15.77 20.69 8.55
N GLU A 233 14.83 21.07 9.41
CA GLU A 233 14.62 20.43 10.70
C GLU A 233 14.31 18.94 10.53
N ASP A 234 14.71 18.15 11.54
CA ASP A 234 14.50 16.71 11.57
C ASP A 234 13.02 16.33 11.48
N ARG A 235 12.73 15.18 10.85
CA ARG A 235 11.38 14.58 10.78
C ARG A 235 10.91 14.08 12.14
N VAL A 236 11.84 13.71 13.02
CA VAL A 236 11.56 13.07 14.31
C VAL A 236 12.49 13.59 15.38
N VAL A 237 11.90 13.93 16.53
CA VAL A 237 12.65 14.21 17.75
C VAL A 237 13.11 12.88 18.36
N VAL A 238 14.42 12.72 18.52
CA VAL A 238 15.01 11.53 19.13
C VAL A 238 14.62 11.46 20.61
N ASN A 239 14.17 10.30 21.06
CA ASN A 239 13.75 10.08 22.46
C ASN A 239 14.69 9.11 23.20
N SER A 240 14.61 9.13 24.53
CA SER A 240 15.42 8.25 25.40
C SER A 240 15.13 6.76 25.16
N ALA A 241 13.93 6.41 24.71
CA ALA A 241 13.55 5.03 24.38
C ALA A 241 14.31 4.49 23.17
N MET A 242 14.51 5.30 22.11
CA MET A 242 15.32 4.96 20.95
C MET A 242 16.78 4.76 21.34
N LEU A 243 17.33 5.65 22.16
CA LEU A 243 18.69 5.55 22.67
C LEU A 243 18.88 4.28 23.50
N LYS A 244 17.95 3.98 24.42
CA LYS A 244 17.96 2.74 25.21
C LYS A 244 17.89 1.50 24.34
N ALA A 245 17.08 1.52 23.27
CA ALA A 245 17.02 0.42 22.31
C ALA A 245 18.35 0.25 21.53
N ALA A 246 19.00 1.35 21.14
CA ALA A 246 20.29 1.31 20.45
C ALA A 246 21.40 0.73 21.33
N VAL A 247 21.45 1.12 22.61
CA VAL A 247 22.38 0.53 23.60
C VAL A 247 22.09 -0.95 23.82
N LYS A 248 20.82 -1.34 23.97
CA LYS A 248 20.42 -2.75 24.12
C LYS A 248 20.81 -3.60 22.90
N CYS A 249 20.78 -3.03 21.71
CA CYS A 249 21.19 -3.69 20.48
C CYS A 249 22.72 -3.66 20.25
N ASP A 250 23.51 -3.01 21.11
CA ASP A 250 24.95 -2.78 20.91
C ASP A 250 25.24 -2.17 19.52
N ALA A 251 24.54 -1.09 19.20
CA ALA A 251 24.73 -0.30 17.99
C ALA A 251 25.41 1.03 18.36
N ARG A 252 26.73 0.97 18.59
CA ARG A 252 27.52 2.08 19.13
C ARG A 252 27.50 3.32 18.24
N ASP A 253 27.56 3.11 16.93
CA ASP A 253 27.46 4.12 15.89
C ASP A 253 26.14 4.92 15.97
N ILE A 254 25.02 4.22 16.20
CA ILE A 254 23.70 4.82 16.38
C ILE A 254 23.61 5.56 17.73
N VAL A 255 24.20 5.01 18.79
CA VAL A 255 24.23 5.65 20.12
C VAL A 255 25.03 6.96 20.07
N ASP A 256 26.22 6.94 19.48
CA ASP A 256 27.05 8.13 19.31
C ASP A 256 26.32 9.20 18.48
N TYR A 257 25.66 8.80 17.39
CA TYR A 257 24.83 9.70 16.60
C TYR A 257 23.72 10.35 17.43
N MET A 258 22.94 9.56 18.16
CA MET A 258 21.82 10.08 18.95
C MET A 258 22.25 10.96 20.12
N ALA A 259 23.34 10.61 20.80
CA ALA A 259 23.84 11.36 21.95
C ALA A 259 24.60 12.63 21.55
N ARG A 260 25.50 12.53 20.56
CA ARG A 260 26.40 13.64 20.18
C ARG A 260 25.79 14.56 19.13
N GLU A 261 25.19 14.00 18.07
CA GLU A 261 24.65 14.81 16.96
C GLU A 261 23.24 15.32 17.28
N LYS A 262 22.39 14.50 17.91
CA LYS A 262 21.00 14.86 18.23
C LYS A 262 20.79 15.32 19.67
N GLY A 263 21.82 15.28 20.52
CA GLY A 263 21.76 15.80 21.89
C GLY A 263 20.82 15.05 22.82
N CYS A 264 20.48 13.79 22.54
CA CYS A 264 19.60 13.01 23.41
C CYS A 264 20.31 12.65 24.71
N ILE A 265 19.79 13.13 25.84
CA ILE A 265 20.34 12.86 27.17
C ILE A 265 20.03 11.41 27.57
N PRO A 266 21.04 10.59 27.92
CA PRO A 266 20.82 9.22 28.39
C PRO A 266 20.17 9.21 29.78
N ASP A 267 19.21 8.30 29.96
CA ASP A 267 18.67 7.97 31.29
C ASP A 267 19.72 7.24 32.14
N MET A 268 19.60 7.30 33.48
CA MET A 268 20.52 6.64 34.41
C MET A 268 20.68 5.15 34.09
N GLN A 269 19.58 4.46 33.76
CA GLN A 269 19.63 3.04 33.36
C GLN A 269 20.47 2.83 32.09
N THR A 270 20.36 3.73 31.11
CA THR A 270 21.10 3.67 29.85
C THR A 270 22.60 3.89 30.09
N LEU A 271 22.97 4.82 30.99
CA LEU A 271 24.37 5.05 31.37
C LEU A 271 25.01 3.80 31.97
N HIS A 272 24.31 3.10 32.87
CA HIS A 272 24.82 1.84 33.44
C HIS A 272 25.03 0.76 32.37
N MET A 273 24.20 0.73 31.32
CA MET A 273 24.36 -0.21 30.21
C MET A 273 25.51 0.18 29.28
N MET A 274 25.84 1.47 29.15
CA MET A 274 26.97 1.94 28.33
C MET A 274 28.33 1.80 29.03
N ALA A 275 28.33 1.77 30.37
CA ALA A 275 29.55 1.64 31.18
C ALA A 275 30.07 0.19 31.31
N LYS A 276 29.36 -0.78 30.72
CA LYS A 276 29.63 -2.22 30.80
C LYS A 276 30.19 -2.75 29.49
#